data_AF-A0A351EWC5-F1
#
_entry.id   AF-A0A351EWC5-F1
#
_cell.length_a   1.000
_cell.length_b   1.000
_cell.length_c   1.000
_cell.angle_alpha   90.00
_cell.angle_beta   90.00
_cell.angle_gamma   90.00
#
_symmetry.space_group_name_H-M   'P 1'
#
loop_
_entity.id
_entity.type
_entity.pdbx_description
1 polymer ?
#
loop_
_entity_poly.entity_id
_entity_poly.type
_entity_poly.pdbx_seq_one_letter_code
_entity_poly.pdbx_strand_id
1 'polypeptide(L)' 'MTETREMSVVDQALAVIDGELLHLAARDMVTASDVTNLLLDLRVLLAPAAAPVSPEPLPA' A
#
# COMPACT_ATOMS: atom_id res chain seq x y z
N MET A 1 6.68 6.49 -21.47
CA MET A 1 6.94 7.43 -20.34
C MET A 1 5.99 7.21 -19.14
N THR A 2 5.02 6.30 -19.23
CA THR A 2 4.21 5.84 -18.09
C THR A 2 4.99 4.88 -17.18
N GLU A 3 5.79 3.97 -17.75
CA GLU A 3 6.56 2.96 -17.00
C GLU A 3 7.54 3.54 -15.98
N THR A 4 8.29 4.59 -16.34
CA THR A 4 9.21 5.28 -15.41
C THR A 4 8.48 5.96 -14.25
N ARG A 5 7.22 6.35 -14.46
CA ARG A 5 6.41 7.04 -13.44
C ARG A 5 5.76 6.04 -12.48
N GLU A 6 5.28 4.91 -13.00
CA GLU A 6 4.78 3.79 -12.19
C GLU A 6 5.89 3.23 -11.28
N MET A 7 7.09 3.04 -11.81
CA MET A 7 8.23 2.53 -11.05
C MET A 7 8.61 3.47 -9.88
N SER A 8 8.53 4.78 -10.10
CA SER A 8 8.75 5.78 -9.04
C SER A 8 7.67 5.80 -7.96
N VAL A 9 6.41 5.48 -8.30
CA VAL A 9 5.31 5.39 -7.32
C VAL A 9 5.45 4.12 -6.49
N VAL A 10 5.85 3.01 -7.11
CA VAL A 10 6.15 1.75 -6.40
C VAL A 10 7.32 1.94 -5.43
N ASP A 11 8.42 2.58 -5.86
CA ASP A 11 9.56 2.89 -4.98
C ASP A 11 9.15 3.77 -3.79
N GLN A 12 8.27 4.75 -4.02
CA GLN A 12 7.76 5.60 -2.95
C GLN A 12 6.88 4.81 -1.96
N ALA A 13 6.02 3.91 -2.45
CA ALA A 13 5.23 3.05 -1.59
C ALA A 13 6.14 2.14 -0.76
N LEU A 14 7.15 1.49 -1.38
CA LEU A 14 8.11 0.64 -0.69
C LEU A 14 8.88 1.40 0.41
N ALA A 15 9.30 2.64 0.16
CA ALA A 15 9.97 3.46 1.17
C ALA A 15 9.08 3.76 2.39
N VAL A 16 7.77 3.95 2.19
CA VAL A 16 6.80 4.12 3.29
C VAL A 16 6.65 2.82 4.08
N ILE A 17 6.55 1.68 3.40
CA ILE A 17 6.45 0.36 4.03
C ILE A 17 7.67 0.08 4.91
N ASP A 18 8.86 0.30 4.37
CA ASP A 18 10.12 0.07 5.09
C ASP A 18 10.24 0.98 6.32
N GLY A 19 9.80 2.24 6.22
CA GLY A 19 9.79 3.17 7.35
C GLY A 19 8.90 2.71 8.51
N GLU A 20 7.68 2.29 8.20
CA GLU A 20 6.73 1.81 9.21
C GLU A 20 7.18 0.49 9.85
N LEU A 21 7.76 -0.42 9.06
CA LEU A 21 8.33 -1.67 9.56
C LEU A 21 9.55 -1.42 10.47
N LEU A 22 10.42 -0.48 10.10
CA LEU A 22 11.56 -0.10 10.93
C LEU A 22 11.10 0.54 12.24
N HIS A 23 10.06 1.38 12.19
CA HIS A 23 9.49 1.98 13.40
C HIS A 23 8.90 0.92 14.32
N LEU A 24 8.19 -0.06 13.78
CA LEU A 24 7.66 -1.18 14.55
C LEU A 24 8.78 -2.04 15.15
N ALA A 25 9.84 -2.31 14.39
CA ALA A 25 10.99 -3.09 14.83
C ALA A 25 11.84 -2.39 15.91
N ALA A 26 11.83 -1.05 15.96
CA ALA A 26 12.54 -0.27 16.96
C ALA A 26 11.82 -0.22 18.33
N ARG A 27 10.61 -0.77 18.45
CA ARG A 27 9.84 -0.75 19.69
C ARG A 27 10.19 -1.95 20.57
N ASP A 28 10.49 -1.68 21.84
CA ASP A 28 10.78 -2.72 22.84
C ASP A 28 9.58 -3.68 23.07
N MET A 29 8.36 -3.22 22.82
CA MET A 29 7.15 -4.04 22.90
C MET A 29 6.17 -3.66 21.79
N VAL A 30 5.71 -4.66 21.04
CA VAL A 30 4.75 -4.52 19.96
C VAL A 30 3.44 -5.21 20.36
N THR A 31 2.33 -4.49 20.31
CA THR A 31 1.01 -5.04 20.63
C THR A 31 0.31 -5.58 19.38
N ALA A 32 -0.67 -6.47 19.57
CA ALA A 32 -1.50 -6.96 18.47
C ALA A 32 -2.25 -5.82 17.75
N SER A 33 -2.58 -4.75 18.47
CA SER A 33 -3.20 -3.55 17.90
C SER A 33 -2.24 -2.77 17.00
N ASP A 34 -0.96 -2.64 17.39
CA ASP A 34 0.06 -1.98 16.56
C ASP A 34 0.25 -2.72 15.22
N VAL A 35 0.33 -4.05 15.26
CA VAL A 35 0.44 -4.89 14.05
C VAL A 35 -0.82 -4.76 13.19
N THR A 36 -2.00 -4.76 13.81
CA THR A 36 -3.27 -4.65 13.08
C THR A 36 -3.42 -3.31 12.39
N ASN A 37 -3.01 -2.21 13.05
CA ASN A 37 -3.02 -0.87 12.45
C ASN A 37 -2.05 -0.80 11.27
N LEU A 38 -0.82 -1.29 11.43
CA LEU A 38 0.15 -1.35 10.35
C LEU A 38 -0.41 -2.12 9.14
N LEU A 39 -0.99 -3.30 9.35
CA LEU A 39 -1.58 -4.09 8.27
C LEU A 39 -2.75 -3.37 7.57
N LEU A 40 -3.52 -2.55 8.31
CA LEU A 40 -4.59 -1.75 7.74
C LEU A 40 -4.02 -0.61 6.88
N ASP A 41 -2.99 0.08 7.35
CA ASP A 41 -2.33 1.17 6.63
C ASP A 41 -1.66 0.65 5.35
N LEU A 42 -0.98 -0.51 5.42
CA LEU A 42 -0.42 -1.20 4.25
C LEU A 42 -1.51 -1.59 3.26
N ARG A 43 -2.66 -2.05 3.74
CA ARG A 43 -3.79 -2.40 2.87
C ARG A 43 -4.33 -1.17 2.14
N VAL A 44 -4.40 -0.01 2.79
CA VAL A 44 -4.84 1.24 2.16
C VAL A 44 -3.80 1.73 1.16
N LEU A 45 -2.52 1.68 1.50
CA LEU A 45 -1.42 2.10 0.64
C LEU A 45 -1.30 1.24 -0.63
N LEU A 46 -1.48 -0.07 -0.49
CA LEU A 46 -1.40 -1.04 -1.58
C LEU A 46 -2.74 -1.25 -2.29
N ALA A 47 -3.84 -0.69 -1.78
CA ALA A 47 -5.12 -0.75 -2.47
C ALA A 47 -4.93 -0.09 -3.84
N PRO A 48 -5.23 -0.79 -4.95
CA PRO A 48 -5.17 -0.17 -6.25
C PRO A 48 -6.09 1.05 -6.20
N ALA A 49 -5.54 2.25 -6.47
CA ALA A 49 -6.32 3.45 -6.67
C ALA A 49 -7.36 3.09 -7.72
N ALA A 50 -8.61 2.90 -7.29
CA ALA A 50 -9.61 2.13 -8.01
C ALA A 50 -9.51 2.43 -9.50
N ALA A 51 -8.94 1.49 -10.27
CA ALA A 51 -8.91 1.63 -11.72
C ALA A 51 -10.37 1.83 -12.13
N PRO A 52 -10.70 2.86 -12.93
CA PRO A 52 -12.07 3.07 -13.35
C PRO A 52 -12.51 1.76 -13.99
N VAL A 53 -13.45 1.08 -13.34
CA VAL A 53 -14.10 -0.09 -13.89
C VAL A 53 -14.76 0.39 -15.18
N SER A 54 -14.11 0.13 -16.31
CA SER A 54 -14.73 0.36 -17.61
C SER A 54 -15.97 -0.54 -17.60
N PRO A 55 -17.20 0.00 -17.63
CA PRO A 55 -18.39 -0.83 -17.55
C PRO A 55 -18.36 -1.74 -18.78
N GLU A 56 -18.17 -3.03 -18.53
CA GLU A 56 -18.34 -4.06 -19.55
C GLU A 56 -19.77 -3.92 -20.10
N PRO A 57 -19.96 -3.70 -21.42
CA PRO A 57 -21.29 -3.55 -21.97
C PRO A 57 -22.01 -4.89 -21.86
N LEU A 58 -23.15 -4.88 -21.16
CA LEU A 58 -24.06 -6.02 -21.03
C LEU A 58 -24.30 -6.65 -22.43
N PRO A 59 -24.13 -7.97 -22.62
CA PRO A 59 -24.52 -8.60 -23.88
C PRO A 59 -26.04 -8.50 -24.07
N ALA A 60 -26.44 -8.19 -25.32
CA ALA A 60 -27.81 -7.92 -25.75
C ALA A 60 -28.77 -9.10 -25.64
#